data_AF-H2ZKP5-F1
#
_entry.id   AF-H2ZKP5-F1
#
_cell.length_a   1.000
_cell.length_b   1.000
_cell.length_c   1.000
_cell.angle_alpha   90.00
_cell.angle_beta   90.00
_cell.angle_gamma   90.00
#
_symmetry.space_group_name_H-M   'P 1'
#
loop_
_entity.id
_entity.type
_entity.pdbx_description
1 polymer ?
#
loop_
_entity_poly.entity_id
_entity_poly.type
_entity_poly.pdbx_seq_one_letter_code
_entity_poly.pdbx_strand_id
1 'polypeptide(L)'
;QGETLDVAPTVGYSEATTKFGNYDLRIMDVGGGRSIRGVWKHYMAEAHGVIFVVDASDEERMEEGREELALVLQHPFIAGKPILLLANKQDVDGAMNEASVCDALQLEDVVNRNRCPCKVELCAAVTSKPKKMDPPLQRGLMWLVTNIAGQFDPLTARMKSDMEVQEEERKEEALKRKERIRLKHEREKREEEERNKEEVENRQVDAEKQNDESSNTQTKSPFHENESTIA
;
A
#
# COMPACT_ATOMS: atom_id res chain seq x y z
N GLN A 1 19.41 -27.42 -17.81
CA GLN A 1 19.18 -26.01 -17.42
C GLN A 1 17.68 -25.82 -17.40
N GLY A 2 17.10 -25.58 -16.23
CA GLY A 2 15.68 -25.30 -16.12
C GLY A 2 15.44 -23.87 -16.56
N GLU A 3 14.49 -23.65 -17.47
CA GLU A 3 14.01 -22.31 -17.77
C GLU A 3 13.41 -21.74 -16.48
N THR A 4 14.07 -20.73 -15.92
CA THR A 4 13.48 -19.90 -14.88
C THR A 4 12.33 -19.15 -15.52
N LEU A 5 11.10 -19.38 -15.07
CA LEU A 5 9.98 -18.51 -15.40
C LEU A 5 10.35 -17.12 -14.87
N ASP A 6 10.55 -16.17 -15.77
CA ASP A 6 10.83 -14.79 -15.39
C ASP A 6 9.53 -14.18 -14.84
N VAL A 7 9.48 -13.96 -13.52
CA VAL A 7 8.31 -13.41 -12.82
C VAL A 7 8.64 -11.97 -12.44
N ALA A 8 7.92 -11.02 -13.05
CA ALA A 8 8.04 -9.61 -12.71
C ALA A 8 7.50 -9.34 -11.29
N PRO A 9 8.03 -8.33 -10.56
CA PRO A 9 7.48 -7.94 -9.26
C PRO A 9 5.98 -7.61 -9.35
N THR A 10 5.18 -8.18 -8.45
CA THR A 10 3.74 -7.91 -8.38
C THR A 10 3.50 -6.47 -7.95
N VAL A 11 2.95 -5.65 -8.84
CA VAL A 11 2.48 -4.29 -8.55
C VAL A 11 0.98 -4.35 -8.27
N GLY A 12 0.60 -4.33 -6.99
CA GLY A 12 -0.80 -4.47 -6.56
C GLY A 12 -1.10 -5.88 -6.06
N TYR A 13 -2.09 -6.54 -6.68
CA TYR A 13 -2.50 -7.90 -6.32
C TYR A 13 -2.83 -8.73 -7.56
N SER A 14 -2.73 -10.05 -7.44
CA SER A 14 -3.24 -11.02 -8.41
C SER A 14 -4.04 -12.10 -7.68
N GLU A 15 -5.04 -12.67 -8.35
CA GLU A 15 -5.87 -13.73 -7.79
C GLU A 15 -5.86 -14.96 -8.72
N ALA A 16 -5.73 -16.13 -8.12
CA ALA A 16 -5.85 -17.41 -8.81
C ALA A 16 -6.80 -18.32 -8.06
N THR A 17 -7.70 -18.97 -8.80
CA THR A 17 -8.52 -20.07 -8.27
C THR A 17 -7.98 -21.39 -8.80
N THR A 18 -7.73 -22.35 -7.91
CA THR A 18 -7.18 -23.67 -8.27
C THR A 18 -7.72 -24.77 -7.39
N LYS A 19 -7.70 -26.01 -7.88
CA LYS A 19 -8.05 -27.19 -7.09
C LYS A 19 -6.81 -27.79 -6.45
N PHE A 20 -6.90 -28.08 -5.16
CA PHE A 20 -5.87 -28.80 -4.43
C PHE A 20 -6.51 -29.98 -3.66
N GLY A 21 -6.35 -31.19 -4.19
CA GLY A 21 -7.09 -32.35 -3.68
C GLY A 21 -8.60 -32.15 -3.81
N ASN A 22 -9.31 -32.20 -2.68
CA ASN A 22 -10.77 -32.01 -2.62
C ASN A 22 -11.17 -30.55 -2.32
N TYR A 23 -10.23 -29.62 -2.32
CA TYR A 23 -10.45 -28.23 -1.93
C TYR A 23 -10.35 -27.31 -3.12
N ASP A 24 -11.31 -26.39 -3.24
CA ASP A 24 -11.24 -25.25 -4.14
C ASP A 24 -10.56 -24.11 -3.41
N LEU A 25 -9.37 -23.71 -3.88
CA LEU A 25 -8.56 -22.66 -3.29
C LEU A 25 -8.70 -21.38 -4.10
N ARG A 26 -8.91 -20.27 -3.40
CA ARG A 26 -8.70 -18.93 -3.93
C ARG A 26 -7.47 -18.35 -3.25
N ILE A 27 -6.44 -18.07 -4.05
CA ILE A 27 -5.14 -17.56 -3.60
C ILE A 27 -5.02 -16.12 -4.07
N MET A 28 -4.75 -15.21 -3.14
CA MET A 28 -4.46 -13.81 -3.42
C MET A 28 -2.97 -13.58 -3.22
N ASP A 29 -2.25 -13.30 -4.30
CA ASP A 29 -0.86 -12.86 -4.25
C ASP A 29 -0.82 -11.32 -4.22
N VAL A 30 -0.09 -10.76 -3.26
CA VAL A 30 -0.06 -9.31 -3.02
C VAL A 30 1.39 -8.85 -3.00
N GLY A 31 1.69 -7.76 -3.70
CA GLY A 31 3.04 -7.23 -3.83
C GLY A 31 3.73 -7.02 -2.48
N GLY A 32 4.98 -7.47 -2.36
CA GLY A 32 5.78 -7.40 -1.13
C GLY A 32 6.80 -6.27 -1.06
N GLY A 33 6.84 -5.39 -2.07
CA GLY A 33 7.74 -4.23 -2.08
C GLY A 33 7.40 -3.24 -0.97
N ARG A 34 8.40 -2.64 -0.33
CA ARG A 34 8.23 -1.71 0.81
C ARG A 34 7.17 -0.63 0.59
N SER A 35 7.10 -0.07 -0.62
CA SER A 35 6.15 1.00 -0.96
C SER A 35 4.69 0.53 -1.09
N ILE A 36 4.44 -0.77 -1.26
CA ILE A 36 3.10 -1.31 -1.53
C ILE A 36 2.54 -2.14 -0.37
N ARG A 37 3.35 -2.58 0.61
CA ARG A 37 2.87 -3.41 1.75
C ARG A 37 1.68 -2.83 2.52
N GLY A 38 1.54 -1.50 2.52
CA GLY A 38 0.39 -0.82 3.11
C GLY A 38 -0.97 -1.27 2.54
N VAL A 39 -1.01 -1.94 1.39
CA VAL A 39 -2.23 -2.49 0.81
C VAL A 39 -2.65 -3.84 1.41
N TRP A 40 -1.76 -4.58 2.08
CA TRP A 40 -2.04 -5.92 2.60
C TRP A 40 -3.26 -5.95 3.50
N LYS A 41 -3.42 -4.92 4.35
CA LYS A 41 -4.57 -4.76 5.26
C LYS A 41 -5.92 -4.79 4.55
N HIS A 42 -5.97 -4.49 3.25
CA HIS A 42 -7.20 -4.51 2.46
C HIS A 42 -7.65 -5.92 2.06
N TYR A 43 -6.81 -6.94 2.23
CA TYR A 43 -7.10 -8.33 1.87
C TYR A 43 -7.19 -9.28 3.07
N MET A 44 -6.73 -8.84 4.25
CA MET A 44 -6.63 -9.69 5.45
C MET A 44 -7.98 -10.20 5.98
N ALA A 45 -9.06 -9.40 5.86
CA ALA A 45 -10.40 -9.79 6.30
C ALA A 45 -10.93 -11.03 5.55
N GLU A 46 -10.55 -11.15 4.28
CA GLU A 46 -11.01 -12.18 3.35
C GLU A 46 -10.18 -13.49 3.43
N ALA A 47 -9.10 -13.50 4.21
CA ALA A 47 -8.22 -14.66 4.32
C ALA A 47 -8.75 -15.68 5.34
N HIS A 48 -8.73 -16.98 4.99
CA HIS A 48 -8.93 -18.08 5.95
C HIS A 48 -7.63 -18.51 6.65
N GLY A 49 -6.49 -18.23 6.00
CA GLY A 49 -5.14 -18.48 6.48
C GLY A 49 -4.14 -17.73 5.61
N VAL A 50 -2.87 -17.71 6.01
CA VAL A 50 -1.82 -16.92 5.35
C VAL A 50 -0.69 -17.83 4.89
N ILE A 51 -0.17 -17.56 3.69
CA ILE A 51 1.14 -18.07 3.26
C ILE A 51 2.09 -16.87 3.31
N PHE A 52 3.11 -16.94 4.16
CA PHE A 52 4.14 -15.90 4.26
C PHE A 52 5.44 -16.46 3.73
N VAL A 53 6.05 -15.78 2.76
CA VAL A 53 7.24 -16.27 2.07
C VAL A 53 8.42 -15.39 2.43
N VAL A 54 9.50 -16.01 2.90
CA VAL A 54 10.78 -15.35 3.14
C VAL A 54 11.83 -15.92 2.19
N ASP A 55 12.81 -15.09 1.87
CA ASP A 55 14.00 -15.50 1.15
C ASP A 55 15.02 -16.02 2.18
N ALA A 56 15.16 -17.33 2.30
CA ALA A 56 16.06 -17.93 3.28
C ALA A 56 17.54 -17.73 2.95
N SER A 57 17.86 -17.25 1.75
CA SER A 57 19.25 -16.94 1.34
C SER A 57 19.66 -15.50 1.69
N ASP A 58 18.74 -14.66 2.15
CA ASP A 58 18.96 -13.23 2.39
C ASP A 58 18.81 -12.88 3.87
N GLU A 59 19.90 -13.06 4.62
CA GLU A 59 19.94 -12.82 6.06
C GLU A 59 19.69 -11.36 6.45
N GLU A 60 20.20 -10.42 5.65
CA GLU A 60 20.05 -8.99 5.90
C GLU A 60 18.58 -8.55 5.89
N ARG A 61 17.73 -9.21 5.08
CA ARG A 61 16.30 -8.91 5.00
C ARG A 61 15.43 -9.69 6.00
N MET A 62 16.00 -10.56 6.82
CA MET A 62 15.21 -11.32 7.81
C MET A 62 14.66 -10.44 8.92
N GLU A 63 15.38 -9.39 9.34
CA GLU A 63 14.87 -8.43 10.32
C GLU A 63 13.62 -7.70 9.81
N GLU A 64 13.65 -7.26 8.55
CA GLU A 64 12.48 -6.67 7.88
C GLU A 64 11.34 -7.70 7.77
N GLY A 65 11.66 -8.95 7.40
CA GLY A 65 10.69 -10.04 7.37
C GLY A 65 10.02 -10.30 8.73
N ARG A 66 10.79 -10.23 9.83
CA ARG A 66 10.30 -10.35 11.21
C ARG A 66 9.30 -9.26 11.54
N GLU A 67 9.63 -8.01 11.26
CA GLU A 67 8.77 -6.85 11.55
C GLU A 67 7.44 -6.95 10.80
N GLU A 68 7.49 -7.25 9.50
CA GLU A 68 6.29 -7.39 8.68
C GLU A 68 5.45 -8.60 9.08
N LEU A 69 6.08 -9.73 9.40
CA LEU A 69 5.39 -10.92 9.92
C LEU A 69 4.67 -10.58 11.24
N ALA A 70 5.29 -9.83 12.13
CA ALA A 70 4.68 -9.41 13.38
C ALA A 70 3.47 -8.51 13.15
N LEU A 71 3.54 -7.56 12.23
CA LEU A 71 2.40 -6.71 11.85
C LEU A 71 1.25 -7.54 11.25
N VAL A 72 1.56 -8.50 10.39
CA VAL A 72 0.57 -9.41 9.80
C VAL A 72 -0.11 -10.24 10.87
N LEU A 73 0.65 -10.90 11.75
CA LEU A 73 0.10 -11.81 12.77
C LEU A 73 -0.63 -11.07 13.89
N GLN A 74 -0.23 -9.84 14.22
CA GLN A 74 -0.93 -9.00 15.19
C GLN A 74 -2.26 -8.45 14.65
N HIS A 75 -2.45 -8.41 13.33
CA HIS A 75 -3.65 -7.83 12.74
C HIS A 75 -4.91 -8.56 13.23
N PRO A 76 -5.97 -7.86 13.69
CA PRO A 76 -7.17 -8.49 14.25
C PRO A 76 -7.85 -9.49 13.32
N PHE A 77 -7.82 -9.25 12.00
CA PHE A 77 -8.35 -10.17 11.00
C PHE A 77 -7.49 -11.42 10.76
N ILE A 78 -6.23 -11.45 11.19
CA ILE A 78 -5.31 -12.57 10.97
C ILE A 78 -5.03 -13.35 12.26
N ALA A 79 -4.96 -12.68 13.42
CA ALA A 79 -4.70 -13.33 14.70
C ALA A 79 -5.58 -14.57 14.92
N GLY A 80 -4.98 -15.70 15.28
CA GLY A 80 -5.67 -16.98 15.44
C GLY A 80 -5.88 -17.79 14.15
N LYS A 81 -5.64 -17.24 12.95
CA LYS A 81 -5.72 -17.98 11.67
C LYS A 81 -4.40 -18.73 11.42
N PRO A 82 -4.43 -19.91 10.76
CA PRO A 82 -3.22 -20.67 10.48
C PRO A 82 -2.32 -19.94 9.47
N ILE A 83 -1.00 -20.04 9.70
CA ILE A 83 0.04 -19.47 8.84
C ILE A 83 1.02 -20.55 8.38
N LEU A 84 1.25 -20.61 7.08
CA LEU A 84 2.34 -21.37 6.47
C LEU A 84 3.49 -20.41 6.17
N LEU A 85 4.62 -20.60 6.84
CA LEU A 85 5.87 -19.90 6.53
C LEU A 85 6.68 -20.72 5.52
N LEU A 86 6.92 -20.15 4.35
CA LEU A 86 7.78 -20.74 3.33
C LEU A 86 9.16 -20.07 3.38
N ALA A 87 10.16 -20.82 3.83
CA ALA A 87 11.56 -20.43 3.74
C ALA A 87 12.08 -20.83 2.35
N ASN A 88 11.92 -19.92 1.39
CA ASN A 88 12.19 -20.15 -0.01
C ASN A 88 13.68 -19.98 -0.36
N LYS A 89 14.08 -20.42 -1.55
CA LYS A 89 15.44 -20.38 -2.11
C LYS A 89 16.45 -21.32 -1.44
N GLN A 90 15.98 -22.49 -1.01
CA GLN A 90 16.84 -23.55 -0.45
C GLN A 90 17.81 -24.17 -1.48
N ASP A 91 17.66 -23.82 -2.76
CA ASP A 91 18.60 -24.15 -3.84
C ASP A 91 19.83 -23.24 -3.89
N VAL A 92 19.87 -22.15 -3.11
CA VAL A 92 20.98 -21.20 -3.06
C VAL A 92 21.94 -21.57 -1.92
N ASP A 93 23.24 -21.59 -2.23
CA ASP A 93 24.28 -21.84 -1.22
C ASP A 93 24.21 -20.82 -0.09
N GLY A 94 24.26 -21.31 1.16
CA GLY A 94 24.15 -20.48 2.36
C GLY A 94 22.71 -20.18 2.79
N ALA A 95 21.69 -20.74 2.14
CA ALA A 95 20.32 -20.64 2.61
C ALA A 95 20.16 -21.17 4.05
N MET A 96 19.43 -20.42 4.86
CA MET A 96 19.17 -20.76 6.26
C MET A 96 18.39 -22.06 6.40
N ASN A 97 18.74 -22.83 7.44
CA ASN A 97 17.93 -23.95 7.88
C ASN A 97 16.72 -23.49 8.71
N GLU A 98 15.85 -24.43 9.05
CA GLU A 98 14.61 -24.15 9.79
C GLU A 98 14.84 -23.46 11.14
N ALA A 99 15.85 -23.88 11.91
CA ALA A 99 16.15 -23.28 13.21
C ALA A 99 16.59 -21.82 13.06
N SER A 100 17.50 -21.54 12.13
CA SER A 100 17.97 -20.18 11.85
C SER A 100 16.83 -19.27 11.37
N VAL A 101 15.92 -19.77 10.52
CA VAL A 101 14.73 -19.01 10.10
C VAL A 101 13.81 -18.73 11.29
N CYS A 102 13.55 -19.72 12.14
CA CYS A 102 12.71 -19.55 13.32
C CYS A 102 13.29 -18.50 14.28
N ASP A 103 14.59 -18.57 14.54
CA ASP A 103 15.30 -17.66 15.44
C ASP A 103 15.32 -16.23 14.89
N ALA A 104 15.68 -16.06 13.61
CA ALA A 104 15.76 -14.75 12.96
C ALA A 104 14.39 -14.04 12.93
N LEU A 105 13.30 -14.79 12.73
CA LEU A 105 11.94 -14.26 12.73
C LEU A 105 11.30 -14.18 14.13
N GLN A 106 12.00 -14.62 15.19
CA GLN A 106 11.42 -14.78 16.53
C GLN A 106 10.07 -15.51 16.47
N LEU A 107 10.03 -16.58 15.66
CA LEU A 107 8.78 -17.13 15.16
C LEU A 107 7.91 -17.67 16.30
N GLU A 108 8.51 -18.39 17.25
CA GLU A 108 7.80 -18.97 18.39
C GLU A 108 7.05 -17.91 19.21
N ASP A 109 7.72 -16.80 19.54
CA ASP A 109 7.13 -15.71 20.32
C ASP A 109 5.94 -15.07 19.60
N VAL A 110 6.10 -14.74 18.32
CA VAL A 110 5.07 -14.02 17.56
C VAL A 110 3.88 -14.89 17.24
N VAL A 111 4.07 -16.18 16.93
CA VAL A 111 2.95 -17.09 16.64
C VAL A 111 2.18 -17.44 17.90
N ASN A 112 2.86 -17.68 19.03
CA ASN A 112 2.21 -18.00 20.30
C ASN A 112 1.43 -16.80 20.84
N ARG A 113 2.02 -15.60 20.79
CA ARG A 113 1.36 -14.36 21.23
C ARG A 113 0.05 -14.10 20.48
N ASN A 114 0.06 -14.34 19.16
CA ASN A 114 -1.10 -14.10 18.29
C ASN A 114 -1.96 -15.36 18.09
N ARG A 115 -1.62 -16.47 18.75
CA ARG A 115 -2.33 -17.76 18.73
C ARG A 115 -2.49 -18.35 17.33
N CYS A 116 -1.55 -18.09 16.42
CA CYS A 116 -1.61 -18.56 15.05
C CYS A 116 -0.95 -19.95 14.96
N PRO A 117 -1.68 -21.02 14.59
CA PRO A 117 -1.04 -22.28 14.23
C PRO A 117 -0.03 -22.03 13.11
N CYS A 118 1.19 -22.52 13.25
CA CYS A 118 2.26 -22.24 12.29
C CYS A 118 2.94 -23.53 11.82
N LYS A 119 3.28 -23.56 10.53
CA LYS A 119 4.15 -24.58 9.93
C LYS A 119 5.22 -23.88 9.11
N VAL A 120 6.47 -24.30 9.27
CA VAL A 120 7.59 -23.91 8.42
C VAL A 120 7.85 -25.03 7.42
N GLU A 121 8.08 -24.66 6.16
CA GLU A 121 8.61 -25.55 5.13
C GLU A 121 9.77 -24.88 4.40
N LEU A 122 10.87 -25.62 4.24
CA LEU A 122 12.05 -25.23 3.48
C LEU A 122 11.81 -25.61 2.02
N CYS A 123 11.70 -24.64 1.11
CA CYS A 123 11.32 -24.88 -0.29
C CYS A 123 12.21 -24.18 -1.31
N ALA A 124 12.12 -24.63 -2.56
CA ALA A 124 12.80 -24.00 -3.69
C ALA A 124 11.80 -23.84 -4.85
N ALA A 125 11.16 -22.67 -4.94
CA ALA A 125 10.10 -22.39 -5.92
C ALA A 125 10.57 -22.52 -7.39
N VAL A 126 11.87 -22.37 -7.65
CA VAL A 126 12.46 -22.43 -9.00
C VAL A 126 12.61 -23.88 -9.53
N THR A 127 12.53 -24.89 -8.66
CA THR A 127 12.94 -26.26 -9.00
C THR A 127 11.85 -27.18 -9.56
N SER A 128 10.60 -26.72 -9.68
CA SER A 128 9.60 -27.55 -10.34
C SER A 128 9.86 -27.57 -11.85
N LYS A 129 10.35 -28.71 -12.37
CA LYS A 129 9.97 -29.11 -13.73
C LYS A 129 8.46 -28.86 -13.84
N PRO A 130 7.94 -28.29 -14.94
CA PRO A 130 6.56 -27.74 -15.04
C PRO A 130 5.40 -28.71 -14.75
N LYS A 131 5.68 -29.95 -14.33
CA LYS A 131 4.73 -31.02 -14.02
C LYS A 131 4.72 -31.50 -12.57
N LYS A 132 5.62 -31.05 -11.68
CA LYS A 132 5.65 -31.51 -10.27
C LYS A 132 5.94 -30.38 -9.31
N MET A 133 5.00 -30.13 -8.40
CA MET A 133 5.18 -29.22 -7.27
C MET A 133 6.30 -29.71 -6.35
N ASP A 134 7.08 -28.77 -5.81
CA ASP A 134 8.11 -29.04 -4.82
C ASP A 134 7.50 -29.77 -3.59
N PRO A 135 8.04 -30.93 -3.14
CA PRO A 135 7.42 -31.70 -2.06
C PRO A 135 7.22 -30.93 -0.74
N PRO A 136 8.14 -30.07 -0.28
CA PRO A 136 7.90 -29.15 0.83
C PRO A 136 6.71 -28.22 0.62
N LEU A 137 6.59 -27.60 -0.56
CA LEU A 137 5.44 -26.76 -0.89
C LEU A 137 4.13 -27.56 -0.85
N GLN A 138 4.14 -28.79 -1.35
CA GLN A 138 2.99 -29.69 -1.28
C GLN A 138 2.58 -30.02 0.16
N ARG A 139 3.55 -30.38 1.01
CA ARG A 139 3.29 -30.71 2.42
C ARG A 139 2.77 -29.50 3.19
N GLY A 140 3.40 -28.34 3.01
CA GLY A 140 3.00 -27.09 3.63
C GLY A 140 1.58 -26.68 3.26
N LEU A 141 1.27 -26.69 1.95
CA LEU A 141 -0.07 -26.36 1.46
C LEU A 141 -1.12 -27.34 1.97
N MET A 142 -0.82 -28.65 2.00
CA MET A 142 -1.71 -29.65 2.58
C MET A 142 -1.96 -29.42 4.07
N TRP A 143 -0.91 -29.11 4.84
CA TRP A 143 -1.04 -28.78 6.25
C TRP A 143 -1.96 -27.56 6.45
N LEU A 144 -1.75 -26.49 5.68
CA LEU A 144 -2.53 -25.25 5.80
C LEU A 144 -4.01 -25.51 5.48
N VAL A 145 -4.28 -26.14 4.34
CA VAL A 145 -5.65 -26.41 3.89
C VAL A 145 -6.36 -27.37 4.84
N THR A 146 -5.67 -28.38 5.38
CA THR A 146 -6.27 -29.30 6.36
C THR A 146 -6.60 -28.61 7.68
N ASN A 147 -5.74 -27.69 8.15
CA ASN A 147 -6.03 -26.90 9.35
C ASN A 147 -7.24 -25.97 9.15
N ILE A 148 -7.32 -25.32 7.98
CA ILE A 148 -8.47 -24.49 7.61
C ILE A 148 -9.73 -25.36 7.51
N ALA A 149 -9.67 -26.51 6.83
CA ALA A 149 -10.80 -27.40 6.65
C ALA A 149 -11.37 -27.91 7.99
N GLY A 150 -10.49 -28.24 8.95
CA GLY A 150 -10.90 -28.66 10.29
C GLY A 150 -11.65 -27.57 11.10
N GLN A 151 -11.53 -26.30 10.70
CA GLN A 151 -12.18 -25.16 11.32
C GLN A 151 -12.95 -24.31 10.30
N PHE A 152 -13.42 -24.92 9.21
CA PHE A 152 -13.91 -24.16 8.06
C PHE A 152 -15.11 -23.29 8.41
N ASP A 153 -16.14 -23.88 9.02
CA ASP A 153 -17.37 -23.15 9.39
C ASP A 153 -17.10 -21.95 10.31
N PRO A 154 -16.38 -22.07 11.46
CA PRO A 154 -16.10 -20.91 12.30
C PRO A 154 -15.17 -19.89 11.63
N LEU A 155 -14.18 -20.32 10.83
CA LEU A 155 -13.30 -19.40 10.11
C LEU A 155 -14.06 -18.63 9.02
N THR A 156 -14.96 -19.28 8.29
CA THR A 156 -15.80 -18.63 7.27
C THR A 156 -16.82 -17.69 7.90
N ALA A 157 -17.43 -18.05 9.04
CA ALA A 157 -18.31 -17.16 9.78
C ALA A 157 -17.57 -15.90 10.24
N ARG A 158 -16.38 -16.07 10.82
CA ARG A 158 -15.49 -14.96 11.20
C ARG A 158 -15.11 -14.11 9.98
N MET A 159 -14.65 -14.73 8.89
CA MET A 159 -14.26 -14.02 7.66
C MET A 159 -15.39 -13.11 7.15
N LYS A 160 -16.64 -13.59 7.13
CA LYS A 160 -17.78 -12.78 6.72
C LYS A 160 -17.97 -11.55 7.61
N SER A 161 -17.89 -11.73 8.93
CA SER A 161 -17.98 -10.61 9.89
C SER A 161 -16.81 -9.64 9.75
N ASP A 162 -15.58 -10.14 9.62
CA ASP A 162 -14.38 -9.33 9.41
C ASP A 162 -14.49 -8.50 8.10
N MET A 163 -15.04 -9.08 7.03
CA MET A 163 -15.25 -8.39 5.76
C MET A 163 -16.30 -7.28 5.85
N GLU A 164 -17.36 -7.47 6.63
CA GLU A 164 -18.35 -6.42 6.90
C GLU A 164 -17.71 -5.24 7.62
N VAL A 165 -16.92 -5.50 8.68
CA VAL A 165 -16.17 -4.46 9.40
C VAL A 165 -15.22 -3.71 8.46
N GLN A 166 -14.44 -4.44 7.65
CA GLN A 166 -13.50 -3.84 6.72
C GLN A 166 -14.19 -2.98 5.65
N GLU A 167 -15.38 -3.40 5.17
CA GLU A 167 -16.15 -2.63 4.21
C GLU A 167 -16.74 -1.36 4.82
N GLU A 168 -17.15 -1.39 6.09
CA GLU A 168 -17.56 -0.20 6.83
C GLU A 168 -16.41 0.80 7.02
N GLU A 169 -15.25 0.33 7.46
CA GLU A 169 -14.03 1.14 7.57
C GLU A 169 -13.66 1.77 6.23
N ARG A 170 -13.73 1.00 5.14
CA ARG A 170 -13.44 1.48 3.77
C ARG A 170 -14.43 2.55 3.33
N LYS A 171 -15.73 2.39 3.62
CA LYS A 171 -16.76 3.40 3.32
C LYS A 171 -16.50 4.69 4.10
N GLU A 172 -16.14 4.59 5.38
CA GLU A 172 -15.82 5.74 6.21
C GLU A 172 -14.56 6.47 5.70
N GLU A 173 -13.49 5.73 5.39
CA GLU A 173 -12.28 6.28 4.78
C GLU A 173 -12.57 6.97 3.43
N ALA A 174 -13.42 6.37 2.60
CA ALA A 174 -13.84 6.94 1.32
C ALA A 174 -14.62 8.24 1.50
N LEU A 175 -15.52 8.33 2.49
CA LEU A 175 -16.26 9.55 2.82
C LEU A 175 -15.31 10.64 3.31
N LYS A 176 -14.42 10.34 4.26
CA LYS A 176 -13.39 11.28 4.76
C LYS A 176 -12.48 11.76 3.63
N ARG A 177 -12.11 10.87 2.71
CA ARG A 177 -11.30 11.22 1.53
C ARG A 177 -12.05 12.17 0.61
N LYS A 178 -13.32 11.88 0.28
CA LYS A 178 -14.17 12.76 -0.54
C LYS A 178 -14.32 14.14 0.08
N GLU A 179 -14.57 14.21 1.39
CA GLU A 179 -14.69 15.48 2.11
C GLU A 179 -13.39 16.29 2.10
N ARG A 180 -12.24 15.64 2.37
CA ARG A 180 -10.92 16.30 2.31
C ARG A 180 -10.65 16.89 0.93
N ILE A 181 -10.98 16.13 -0.12
CA ILE A 181 -10.85 16.59 -1.51
C ILE A 181 -11.76 17.79 -1.75
N ARG A 182 -13.03 17.73 -1.32
CA ARG A 182 -13.97 18.85 -1.45
C ARG A 182 -13.47 20.12 -0.77
N LEU A 183 -13.08 20.03 0.51
CA LEU A 183 -12.57 21.16 1.29
C LEU A 183 -11.31 21.76 0.67
N LYS A 184 -10.42 20.93 0.11
CA LYS A 184 -9.24 21.38 -0.62
C LYS A 184 -9.63 22.20 -1.86
N HIS A 185 -10.56 21.72 -2.68
CA HIS A 185 -11.04 22.45 -3.86
C HIS A 185 -11.76 23.76 -3.48
N GLU A 186 -12.57 23.76 -2.42
CA GLU A 186 -13.24 24.98 -1.93
C GLU A 186 -12.24 26.03 -1.44
N ARG A 187 -11.18 25.59 -0.74
CA ARG A 187 -10.10 26.46 -0.29
C ARG A 187 -9.31 27.03 -1.46
N GLU A 188 -8.90 26.20 -2.41
CA GLU A 188 -8.16 26.64 -3.61
C GLU A 188 -8.98 27.67 -4.41
N LYS A 189 -10.30 27.46 -4.53
CA LYS A 189 -11.21 28.41 -5.18
C LYS A 189 -11.31 29.74 -4.43
N ARG A 190 -11.41 29.74 -3.10
CA ARG A 190 -11.44 30.98 -2.30
C ARG A 190 -10.14 31.76 -2.43
N GLU A 191 -9.00 31.08 -2.33
CA GLU A 191 -7.69 31.71 -2.50
C GLU A 191 -7.52 32.28 -3.91
N GLU A 192 -8.10 31.65 -4.94
CA GLU A 192 -8.12 32.19 -6.31
C GLU A 192 -9.03 33.41 -6.45
N GLU A 193 -10.23 33.39 -5.85
CA GLU A 193 -11.14 34.53 -5.82
C GLU A 193 -10.52 35.73 -5.08
N GLU A 194 -9.81 35.50 -3.98
CA GLU A 194 -9.09 36.54 -3.23
C GLU A 194 -7.94 37.14 -4.06
N ARG A 195 -7.08 36.31 -4.67
CA ARG A 195 -6.02 36.78 -5.58
C ARG A 195 -6.58 37.61 -6.74
N ASN A 196 -7.68 37.15 -7.35
CA ASN A 196 -8.31 37.87 -8.46
C ASN A 196 -8.88 39.23 -8.00
N LYS A 197 -9.45 39.32 -6.79
CA LYS A 197 -9.93 40.59 -6.23
C LYS A 197 -8.77 41.55 -5.96
N GLU A 198 -7.70 41.07 -5.33
CA GLU A 198 -6.49 41.87 -5.08
C GLU A 198 -5.87 42.36 -6.39
N GLU A 199 -5.83 41.55 -7.44
CA GLU A 199 -5.37 41.98 -8.77
C GLU A 199 -6.24 43.08 -9.38
N VAL A 200 -7.58 42.97 -9.26
CA VAL A 200 -8.51 43.98 -9.77
C VAL A 200 -8.35 45.29 -8.99
N GLU A 201 -8.28 45.23 -7.66
CA GLU A 201 -8.07 46.40 -6.79
C GLU A 201 -6.74 47.08 -7.10
N ASN A 202 -5.65 46.32 -7.22
CA ASN A 202 -4.33 46.87 -7.59
C ASN A 202 -4.35 47.55 -8.96
N ARG A 203 -4.98 46.92 -9.99
CA ARG A 203 -5.11 47.55 -11.32
C ARG A 203 -5.92 48.84 -11.28
N GLN A 204 -6.95 48.91 -10.43
CA GLN A 204 -7.77 50.12 -10.30
C GLN A 204 -6.98 51.26 -9.63
N VAL A 205 -6.23 50.94 -8.56
CA VAL A 205 -5.33 51.91 -7.91
C VAL A 205 -4.24 52.41 -8.87
N ASP A 206 -3.66 51.53 -9.68
CA ASP A 206 -2.65 51.92 -10.68
C ASP A 206 -3.23 52.82 -11.77
N ALA A 207 -4.46 52.56 -12.21
CA ALA A 207 -5.17 53.41 -13.18
C ALA A 207 -5.52 54.80 -12.61
N GLU A 208 -5.92 54.89 -11.35
CA GLU A 208 -6.18 56.16 -10.66
C GLU A 208 -4.91 57.00 -10.53
N LYS A 209 -3.78 56.40 -10.17
CA LYS A 209 -2.47 57.09 -10.10
C LYS A 209 -2.04 57.65 -11.46
N GLN A 210 -2.24 56.90 -12.55
CA GLN A 210 -1.90 57.37 -13.90
C GLN A 210 -2.79 58.55 -14.36
N ASN A 211 -4.06 58.57 -13.95
CA ASN A 211 -4.96 59.69 -14.23
C ASN A 211 -4.61 60.95 -13.41
N ASP A 212 -4.17 60.80 -12.16
CA ASP A 212 -3.70 61.93 -11.33
C ASP A 212 -2.39 62.53 -11.86
N GLU A 213 -1.45 61.72 -12.36
CA GLU A 213 -0.23 62.23 -13.02
C GLU A 213 -0.54 62.96 -14.35
N SER A 214 -1.54 62.47 -15.09
CA SER A 214 -1.97 63.07 -16.37
C SER A 214 -2.74 64.38 -16.20
N SER A 215 -3.54 64.50 -15.14
CA SER A 215 -4.28 65.73 -14.83
C SER A 215 -3.38 66.82 -14.21
N ASN A 216 -2.33 66.44 -13.48
CA ASN A 216 -1.36 67.40 -12.92
C ASN A 216 -0.37 67.95 -13.97
N THR A 217 -0.23 67.30 -15.14
CA THR A 217 0.58 67.81 -16.26
C THR A 217 -0.20 68.77 -17.17
N GLN A 218 -1.53 68.86 -17.06
CA GLN A 218 -2.38 69.69 -17.94
C GLN A 218 -2.70 71.10 -17.39
N THR A 219 -2.27 71.44 -16.16
CA THR A 219 -2.44 72.78 -15.56
C THR A 219 -1.28 73.75 -15.78
N LYS A 220 -0.22 73.37 -16.51
CA LYS A 220 0.80 74.32 -16.99
C LYS A 220 0.49 74.75 -18.43
N SER A 221 -0.45 75.68 -18.59
CA SER A 221 -0.59 76.46 -19.82
C SER A 221 0.61 77.42 -19.97
N PRO A 222 1.26 77.53 -21.13
CA PRO A 222 2.31 78.51 -21.33
C PRO A 222 1.65 79.88 -21.55
N PHE A 223 1.82 80.77 -20.56
CA PHE A 223 1.54 82.20 -20.75
C PHE A 223 2.31 82.68 -22.00
N HIS A 224 1.57 83.12 -23.02
CA HIS A 224 2.11 83.93 -24.10
C HIS A 224 2.37 85.34 -23.57
N GLU A 225 3.63 85.67 -23.32
CA GLU A 225 4.05 87.07 -23.24
C GLU A 225 4.23 87.61 -24.66
N ASN A 226 3.24 88.39 -25.08
CA ASN A 226 3.38 89.38 -26.13
C ASN A 226 4.23 90.53 -25.58
N GLU A 227 5.47 90.69 -26.05
CA GLU A 227 6.09 92.01 -26.14
C GLU A 227 6.66 92.22 -27.56
N SER A 228 5.84 92.89 -28.36
CA SER A 228 6.32 93.80 -29.39
C SER A 228 6.88 95.04 -28.68
N THR A 229 8.04 95.52 -29.15
CA THR A 229 8.28 96.88 -29.70
C THR A 229 9.62 97.51 -29.25
N ILE A 230 10.33 98.06 -30.26
CA ILE A 230 11.28 99.20 -30.28
C ILE A 230 12.78 98.92 -30.00
N ALA A 231 13.58 98.81 -31.09
CA ALA A 231 14.57 99.80 -31.56
C ALA A 231 15.56 99.16 -32.53
#